data_AF-A0A9D8TAA8-F1
#
_entry.id   AF-A0A9D8TAA8-F1
#
_cell.length_a   1.000
_cell.length_b   1.000
_cell.length_c   1.000
_cell.angle_alpha   90.00
_cell.angle_beta   90.00
_cell.angle_gamma   90.00
#
_symmetry.space_group_name_H-M   'P 1'
#
loop_
_entity.id
_entity.type
_entity.pdbx_description
1 polymer ?
#
loop_
_entity_poly.entity_id
_entity_poly.type
_entity_poly.pdbx_seq_one_letter_code
_entity_poly.pdbx_strand_id
1 'polypeptide(L)'
;MKTPRDFDFLSARIYGFTKVHISTTTLKRLWGYLQKEQNHKPQLFTLDTLSKTAGYIDWKAFKHNFDEEGDSDFINNESLKVSALMPGDRIRLLWQPNRAVTIRFEGMDLFSVEESINSKLSPGDIFHVNYIVNGKPLMLYCLVHEGGAPCNYICGSKGGVTFNIL
;
A
#
# COMPACT_ATOMS: atom_id res chain seq x y z
N MET A 1 10.18 -2.55 -29.22
CA MET A 1 10.17 -2.92 -30.66
C MET A 1 11.26 -2.14 -31.38
N LYS A 2 11.96 -2.75 -32.32
CA LYS A 2 13.14 -2.15 -32.97
C LYS A 2 12.94 -1.92 -34.47
N THR A 3 12.02 -2.64 -35.13
CA THR A 3 11.80 -2.51 -36.58
C THR A 3 10.32 -2.34 -36.95
N PRO A 4 9.99 -1.72 -38.10
CA PRO A 4 8.61 -1.61 -38.60
C PRO A 4 7.88 -2.96 -38.72
N ARG A 5 8.61 -4.04 -39.04
CA ARG A 5 8.06 -5.39 -39.19
C ARG A 5 7.60 -5.99 -37.86
N ASP A 6 8.19 -5.58 -36.74
CA ASP A 6 7.79 -6.03 -35.41
C ASP A 6 6.32 -5.64 -35.11
N PHE A 7 5.88 -4.49 -35.64
CA PHE A 7 4.51 -4.00 -35.48
C PHE A 7 3.52 -4.79 -36.33
N ASP A 8 3.91 -5.20 -37.54
CA ASP A 8 3.07 -6.05 -38.41
C ASP A 8 2.89 -7.42 -37.76
N PHE A 9 3.97 -8.00 -37.22
CA PHE A 9 3.92 -9.26 -36.49
C PHE A 9 3.05 -9.16 -35.22
N LEU A 10 3.19 -8.08 -34.44
CA LEU A 10 2.36 -7.89 -33.25
C LEU A 10 0.88 -7.70 -33.60
N SER A 11 0.57 -6.93 -34.64
CA SER A 11 -0.81 -6.74 -35.10
C SER A 11 -1.47 -8.09 -35.46
N ALA A 12 -0.76 -8.94 -36.21
CA ALA A 12 -1.21 -10.28 -36.54
C ALA A 12 -1.39 -11.16 -35.28
N ARG A 13 -0.47 -11.07 -34.31
CA ARG A 13 -0.55 -11.81 -33.06
C ARG A 13 -1.75 -11.37 -32.21
N ILE A 14 -1.96 -10.07 -32.03
CA ILE A 14 -3.11 -9.52 -31.30
C ILE A 14 -4.41 -10.01 -31.93
N TYR A 15 -4.51 -9.97 -33.26
CA TYR A 15 -5.67 -10.47 -33.98
C TYR A 15 -5.88 -11.97 -33.77
N GLY A 16 -4.81 -12.76 -33.77
CA GLY A 16 -4.86 -14.19 -33.48
C GLY A 16 -5.49 -14.51 -32.11
N PHE A 17 -5.11 -13.76 -31.07
CA PHE A 17 -5.58 -13.96 -29.70
C PHE A 17 -6.96 -13.36 -29.42
N THR A 18 -7.24 -12.16 -29.92
CA THR A 18 -8.41 -11.37 -29.50
C THR A 18 -9.50 -11.28 -30.56
N LYS A 19 -9.20 -11.66 -31.80
CA LYS A 19 -10.01 -11.38 -33.01
C LYS A 19 -10.28 -9.89 -33.27
N VAL A 20 -9.58 -9.00 -32.55
CA VAL A 20 -9.64 -7.56 -32.74
C VAL A 20 -8.42 -7.13 -33.55
N HIS A 21 -8.65 -6.35 -34.60
CA HIS A 21 -7.58 -5.79 -35.42
C HIS A 21 -7.14 -4.44 -34.87
N ILE A 22 -5.89 -4.35 -34.42
CA ILE A 22 -5.23 -3.07 -34.12
C ILE A 22 -4.24 -2.77 -35.24
N SER A 23 -4.41 -1.64 -35.92
CA SER A 23 -3.55 -1.28 -37.03
C SER A 23 -2.10 -1.06 -36.58
N THR A 24 -1.17 -1.36 -37.48
CA THR A 24 0.27 -1.22 -37.23
C THR A 24 0.66 0.24 -37.01
N THR A 25 -0.07 1.18 -37.60
CA THR A 25 0.03 2.62 -37.34
C THR A 25 -0.37 3.00 -35.91
N THR A 26 -1.45 2.42 -35.38
CA THR A 26 -1.88 2.62 -33.99
C THR A 26 -0.85 2.07 -33.01
N LEU A 27 -0.29 0.89 -33.28
CA LEU A 27 0.79 0.32 -32.47
C LEU A 27 2.06 1.17 -32.52
N LYS A 28 2.47 1.65 -33.71
CA LYS A 28 3.62 2.55 -33.85
C LYS A 28 3.45 3.85 -33.06
N ARG A 29 2.24 4.40 -33.02
CA ARG A 29 1.89 5.58 -32.18
C ARG A 29 2.01 5.26 -30.70
N LEU A 30 1.42 4.15 -30.26
CA LEU A 30 1.43 3.74 -28.85
C LEU A 30 2.84 3.50 -28.29
N TRP A 31 3.74 2.94 -29.11
CA TRP A 31 5.14 2.70 -28.75
C TRP A 31 6.09 3.88 -29.01
N GLY A 32 5.56 5.05 -29.41
CA GLY A 32 6.37 6.26 -29.63
C GLY A 32 7.29 6.19 -30.87
N TYR A 33 7.09 5.23 -31.77
CA TYR A 33 7.90 5.08 -32.98
C TYR A 33 7.67 6.23 -33.97
N LEU A 34 6.47 6.82 -33.97
CA LEU A 34 6.13 8.01 -34.75
C LEU A 34 6.27 9.26 -33.86
N GLN A 35 7.51 9.77 -33.74
CA GLN A 35 7.89 10.86 -32.83
C GLN A 35 7.15 12.20 -33.06
N LYS A 36 6.50 12.40 -34.22
CA LYS A 36 5.77 13.65 -34.54
C LYS A 36 4.37 13.74 -33.89
N GLU A 37 3.87 12.67 -33.28
CA GLU A 37 2.48 12.59 -32.79
C GLU A 37 2.43 12.27 -31.28
N GLN A 38 3.24 12.96 -30.47
CA GLN A 38 3.38 12.70 -29.03
C GLN A 38 2.10 12.90 -28.20
N ASN A 39 1.01 13.38 -28.80
CA ASN A 39 -0.27 13.61 -28.12
C ASN A 39 -1.35 12.56 -28.45
N HIS A 40 -0.98 11.42 -29.04
CA HIS A 40 -1.93 10.35 -29.30
C HIS A 40 -2.37 9.69 -27.99
N LYS A 41 -3.58 10.01 -27.54
CA LYS A 41 -4.24 9.29 -26.44
C LYS A 41 -4.87 8.02 -27.00
N PRO A 42 -4.37 6.82 -26.66
CA PRO A 42 -4.99 5.59 -27.11
C PRO A 42 -6.41 5.46 -26.54
N GLN A 43 -7.33 4.95 -27.34
CA GLN A 43 -8.68 4.64 -26.86
C GLN A 43 -8.62 3.52 -25.82
N LEU A 44 -9.50 3.59 -24.82
CA LEU A 44 -9.60 2.56 -23.77
C LEU A 44 -9.79 1.16 -24.35
N PHE A 45 -10.58 1.03 -25.42
CA PHE A 45 -10.77 -0.23 -26.14
C PHE A 45 -9.44 -0.84 -26.66
N THR A 46 -8.54 -0.01 -27.19
CA THR A 46 -7.21 -0.45 -27.64
C THR A 46 -6.39 -0.95 -26.46
N LEU A 47 -6.45 -0.25 -25.33
CA LEU A 47 -5.76 -0.64 -24.09
C LEU A 47 -6.30 -1.95 -23.53
N ASP A 48 -7.62 -2.11 -23.45
CA ASP A 48 -8.27 -3.35 -23.00
C ASP A 48 -7.87 -4.55 -23.88
N THR A 49 -7.82 -4.35 -25.19
CA THR A 49 -7.42 -5.38 -26.14
C THR A 49 -5.98 -5.81 -25.91
N LEU A 50 -5.08 -4.87 -25.68
CA LEU A 50 -3.67 -5.16 -25.37
C LEU A 50 -3.52 -5.85 -24.02
N SER A 51 -4.25 -5.41 -22.99
CA SER A 51 -4.27 -6.05 -21.67
C SER A 51 -4.69 -7.51 -21.75
N LYS A 52 -5.68 -7.84 -22.57
CA LYS A 52 -6.10 -9.22 -22.85
C LYS A 52 -4.99 -10.07 -23.47
N THR A 53 -4.19 -9.49 -24.38
CA THR A 53 -3.02 -10.21 -24.92
C THR A 53 -1.92 -10.46 -23.89
N ALA A 54 -1.89 -9.67 -22.81
CA ALA A 54 -0.98 -9.85 -21.68
C ALA A 54 -1.56 -10.78 -20.58
N GLY A 55 -2.75 -11.36 -20.79
CA GLY A 55 -3.40 -12.26 -19.83
C GLY A 55 -4.31 -11.59 -18.81
N TYR A 56 -4.58 -10.29 -18.95
CA TYR A 56 -5.45 -9.53 -18.06
C TYR A 56 -6.86 -9.39 -18.62
N ILE A 57 -7.86 -9.28 -17.75
CA ILE A 57 -9.26 -9.15 -18.20
C ILE A 57 -9.52 -7.83 -18.96
N ASP A 58 -8.90 -6.73 -18.51
CA ASP A 58 -9.03 -5.39 -19.08
C ASP A 58 -7.85 -4.48 -18.69
N TRP A 59 -7.86 -3.23 -19.17
CA TRP A 59 -6.85 -2.22 -18.84
C TRP A 59 -6.80 -1.88 -17.36
N LYS A 60 -7.94 -1.93 -16.67
CA LYS A 60 -8.02 -1.62 -15.23
C LYS A 60 -7.27 -2.68 -14.41
N ALA A 61 -7.49 -3.95 -14.69
CA ALA A 61 -6.79 -5.07 -14.05
C ALA A 61 -5.29 -5.06 -14.39
N PHE A 62 -4.93 -4.74 -15.63
CA PHE A 62 -3.53 -4.56 -16.01
C PHE A 62 -2.86 -3.46 -15.19
N LYS A 63 -3.47 -2.27 -15.11
CA LYS A 63 -2.93 -1.16 -14.30
C LYS A 63 -2.85 -1.46 -12.83
N HIS A 64 -3.82 -2.18 -12.26
CA HIS A 64 -3.79 -2.52 -10.84
C HIS A 64 -2.51 -3.27 -10.43
N ASN A 65 -1.96 -4.09 -11.34
CA ASN A 65 -0.67 -4.77 -11.13
C ASN A 65 0.57 -3.87 -11.20
N PHE A 66 0.44 -2.62 -11.66
CA PHE A 66 1.53 -1.62 -11.71
C PHE A 66 1.28 -0.41 -10.79
N ASP A 67 0.03 -0.19 -10.37
CA ASP A 67 -0.36 0.81 -9.37
C ASP A 67 -0.11 0.29 -7.93
N GLU A 68 0.26 -0.98 -7.74
CA GLU A 68 1.00 -1.40 -6.55
C GLU A 68 2.43 -0.87 -6.68
N GLU A 69 2.59 0.36 -6.20
CA GLU A 69 3.80 1.17 -6.05
C GLU A 69 5.05 0.35 -5.70
N GLY A 70 6.22 0.80 -6.17
CA GLY A 70 7.50 0.17 -5.88
C GLY A 70 7.66 -0.18 -4.40
N ASP A 71 8.36 -1.28 -4.12
CA ASP A 71 8.62 -1.91 -2.81
C ASP A 71 9.29 -0.99 -1.76
N SER A 72 9.46 0.30 -2.06
CA SER A 72 10.05 1.31 -1.20
C SER A 72 9.46 2.69 -1.51
N ASP A 73 9.04 3.40 -0.47
CA ASP A 73 8.60 4.78 -0.56
C ASP A 73 9.14 5.57 0.66
N PHE A 74 9.24 6.90 0.53
CA PHE A 74 9.62 7.76 1.63
C PHE A 74 8.44 7.93 2.60
N ILE A 75 8.69 7.70 3.90
CA ILE A 75 7.70 7.97 4.94
C ILE A 75 7.64 9.48 5.18
N ASN A 76 6.68 10.14 4.52
CA ASN A 76 6.41 11.58 4.69
C ASN A 76 5.35 11.88 5.76
N ASN A 77 4.75 10.84 6.35
CA ASN A 77 3.75 10.97 7.39
C ASN A 77 4.35 11.49 8.70
N GLU A 78 3.52 12.18 9.48
CA GLU A 78 3.84 12.51 10.87
C GLU A 78 4.20 11.23 11.64
N SER A 79 5.30 11.27 12.37
CA SER A 79 5.81 10.11 13.10
C SER A 79 6.28 10.50 14.50
N LEU A 80 5.99 9.63 15.45
CA LEU A 80 6.47 9.70 16.81
C LEU A 80 7.57 8.66 16.99
N LYS A 81 8.76 9.12 17.37
CA LYS A 81 9.87 8.28 17.79
C LYS A 81 9.90 8.25 19.31
N VAL A 82 10.05 7.07 19.91
CA VAL A 82 10.05 6.93 21.38
C VAL A 82 11.15 7.71 22.08
N SER A 83 12.27 8.01 21.40
CA SER A 83 13.33 8.85 21.95
C SER A 83 12.91 10.31 22.20
N ALA A 84 11.73 10.72 21.71
CA ALA A 84 11.15 12.03 21.98
C ALA A 84 10.24 12.05 23.22
N LEU A 85 10.02 10.90 23.87
CA LEU A 85 9.11 10.75 25.00
C LEU A 85 9.86 10.68 26.34
N MET A 86 9.19 11.10 27.40
CA MET A 86 9.58 10.89 28.79
C MET A 86 8.70 9.82 29.45
N PRO A 87 9.25 8.98 30.34
CA PRO A 87 8.45 8.03 31.10
C PRO A 87 7.27 8.72 31.80
N GLY A 88 6.07 8.21 31.58
CA GLY A 88 4.82 8.82 32.01
C GLY A 88 4.02 9.50 30.91
N ASP A 89 4.64 9.83 29.76
CA ASP A 89 3.92 10.38 28.61
C ASP A 89 2.82 9.43 28.14
N ARG A 90 1.67 10.00 27.79
CA ARG A 90 0.49 9.25 27.38
C ARG A 90 0.18 9.52 25.92
N ILE A 91 -0.14 8.46 25.19
CA ILE A 91 -0.48 8.52 23.77
C ILE A 91 -1.82 7.83 23.55
N ARG A 92 -2.72 8.52 22.86
CA ARG A 92 -3.98 7.95 22.39
C ARG A 92 -3.81 7.44 20.97
N LEU A 93 -3.92 6.14 20.77
CA LEU A 93 -3.95 5.48 19.47
C LEU A 93 -5.39 5.29 19.00
N LEU A 94 -5.65 5.52 17.71
CA LEU A 94 -6.95 5.30 17.09
C LEU A 94 -6.82 4.56 15.75
N TRP A 95 -7.75 3.64 15.47
CA TRP A 95 -7.84 2.94 14.19
C TRP A 95 -9.24 2.34 13.94
N GLN A 96 -9.47 1.85 12.73
CA GLN A 96 -10.79 1.34 12.33
C GLN A 96 -11.09 -0.09 12.83
N PRO A 97 -12.38 -0.45 13.00
CA PRO A 97 -13.52 0.44 13.13
C PRO A 97 -13.67 0.97 14.56
N ASN A 98 -13.63 2.30 14.73
CA ASN A 98 -13.85 2.99 16.01
C ASN A 98 -13.13 2.35 17.22
N ARG A 99 -11.84 2.04 17.04
CA ARG A 99 -10.98 1.49 18.08
C ARG A 99 -10.09 2.59 18.61
N ALA A 100 -9.91 2.60 19.92
CA ALA A 100 -9.02 3.56 20.56
C ALA A 100 -8.39 2.96 21.82
N VAL A 101 -7.10 3.24 22.03
CA VAL A 101 -6.35 2.75 23.19
C VAL A 101 -5.48 3.89 23.71
N THR A 102 -5.49 4.12 25.02
CA THR A 102 -4.52 5.01 25.69
C THR A 102 -3.36 4.17 26.20
N ILE A 103 -2.14 4.54 25.81
CA ILE A 103 -0.92 3.85 26.19
C ILE A 103 -0.01 4.83 26.94
N ARG A 104 0.69 4.33 27.95
CA ARG A 104 1.64 5.09 28.74
C ARG A 104 3.05 4.60 28.45
N PHE A 105 3.96 5.52 28.18
CA PHE A 105 5.37 5.20 27.99
C PHE A 105 6.03 4.90 29.33
N GLU A 106 6.59 3.71 29.49
CA GLU A 106 7.27 3.29 30.72
C GLU A 106 8.80 3.51 30.64
N GLY A 107 9.32 3.81 29.44
CA GLY A 107 10.73 4.07 29.18
C GLY A 107 11.34 3.09 28.16
N MET A 108 12.50 3.48 27.61
CA MET A 108 13.18 2.78 26.51
C MET A 108 12.28 2.65 25.26
N ASP A 109 11.55 1.56 25.15
CA ASP A 109 10.62 1.22 24.08
C ASP A 109 9.34 0.57 24.62
N LEU A 110 9.16 0.52 25.95
CA LEU A 110 8.09 -0.19 26.65
C LEU A 110 6.87 0.72 26.86
N PHE A 111 5.70 0.17 26.58
CA PHE A 111 4.41 0.80 26.82
C PHE A 111 3.49 -0.11 27.61
N SER A 112 2.64 0.50 28.43
CA SER A 112 1.51 -0.15 29.10
C SER A 112 0.20 0.40 28.56
N VAL A 113 -0.83 -0.44 28.48
CA VAL A 113 -2.19 -0.02 28.12
C VAL A 113 -2.92 0.47 29.37
N GLU A 114 -3.37 1.73 29.36
CA GLU A 114 -4.20 2.29 30.44
C GLU A 114 -5.70 2.19 30.15
N GLU A 115 -6.10 2.39 28.89
CA GLU A 115 -7.52 2.35 28.48
C GLU A 115 -7.67 1.67 27.13
N SER A 116 -8.80 0.98 26.92
CA SER A 116 -9.09 0.30 25.66
C SER A 116 -10.57 0.41 25.29
N ILE A 117 -10.84 0.73 24.02
CA ILE A 117 -12.16 0.83 23.42
C ILE A 117 -12.17 0.03 22.11
N ASN A 118 -13.05 -0.98 22.03
CA ASN A 118 -13.28 -1.84 20.85
C ASN A 118 -12.01 -2.51 20.27
N SER A 119 -10.95 -2.61 21.07
CA SER A 119 -9.66 -3.21 20.68
C SER A 119 -9.54 -4.64 21.22
N LYS A 120 -8.57 -5.39 20.67
CA LYS A 120 -8.11 -6.67 21.24
C LYS A 120 -7.12 -6.50 22.39
N LEU A 121 -6.62 -5.28 22.59
CA LEU A 121 -5.76 -4.94 23.73
C LEU A 121 -6.62 -4.67 24.95
N SER A 122 -6.13 -5.05 26.13
CA SER A 122 -6.77 -4.86 27.42
C SER A 122 -5.93 -3.92 28.30
N PRO A 123 -6.56 -3.12 29.20
CA PRO A 123 -5.83 -2.41 30.23
C PRO A 123 -4.91 -3.35 31.02
N GLY A 124 -3.66 -2.94 31.24
CA GLY A 124 -2.61 -3.75 31.86
C GLY A 124 -1.73 -4.53 30.88
N ASP A 125 -2.10 -4.62 29.60
CA ASP A 125 -1.23 -5.19 28.58
C ASP A 125 0.06 -4.36 28.46
N ILE A 126 1.19 -5.04 28.24
CA ILE A 126 2.48 -4.41 28.00
C ILE A 126 3.05 -4.87 26.67
N PHE A 127 3.69 -3.96 25.94
CA PHE A 127 4.29 -4.24 24.65
C PHE A 127 5.39 -3.24 24.33
N HIS A 128 6.16 -3.52 23.27
CA HIS A 128 7.22 -2.64 22.84
C HIS A 128 6.97 -2.05 21.44
N VAL A 129 7.38 -0.81 21.26
CA VAL A 129 7.30 -0.03 20.01
C VAL A 129 8.46 0.97 19.98
N ASN A 130 9.07 1.20 18.80
CA ASN A 130 10.09 2.25 18.62
C ASN A 130 9.59 3.46 17.82
N TYR A 131 8.62 3.24 16.94
CA TYR A 131 8.10 4.25 16.02
C TYR A 131 6.60 4.07 15.83
N ILE A 132 5.87 5.18 15.86
CA ILE A 132 4.45 5.24 15.52
C ILE A 132 4.30 6.20 14.36
N VAL A 133 3.78 5.73 13.23
CA VAL A 133 3.66 6.52 12.02
C VAL A 133 2.20 6.68 11.67
N ASN A 134 1.76 7.93 11.54
CA ASN A 134 0.37 8.27 11.29
C ASN A 134 -0.07 7.72 9.91
N GLY A 135 -1.19 6.98 9.87
CA GLY A 135 -1.72 6.35 8.66
C GLY A 135 -1.00 5.06 8.22
N LYS A 136 -0.07 4.52 9.01
CA LYS A 136 0.58 3.23 8.74
C LYS A 136 0.19 2.18 9.80
N PRO A 137 0.21 0.88 9.47
CA PRO A 137 0.02 -0.17 10.45
C PRO A 137 1.07 -0.09 11.57
N LEU A 138 0.67 -0.39 12.80
CA LEU A 138 1.56 -0.37 13.94
C LEU A 138 1.72 -1.80 14.47
N MET A 139 2.97 -2.27 14.48
CA MET A 139 3.36 -3.56 15.04
C MET A 139 3.81 -3.40 16.47
N LEU A 140 3.18 -4.13 17.38
CA LEU A 140 3.54 -4.26 18.78
C LEU A 140 4.29 -5.58 18.91
N TYR A 141 5.52 -5.55 19.42
CA TYR A 141 6.31 -6.76 19.66
C TYR A 141 6.40 -7.09 21.13
N CYS A 142 6.57 -8.38 21.43
CA CYS A 142 6.58 -8.91 22.79
C CYS A 142 5.35 -8.46 23.62
N LEU A 143 4.17 -8.38 22.98
CA LEU A 143 2.92 -8.08 23.66
C LEU A 143 2.61 -9.21 24.66
N VAL A 144 2.52 -8.86 25.94
CA VAL A 144 2.01 -9.72 26.99
C VAL A 144 0.56 -9.32 27.24
N HIS A 145 -0.35 -10.16 26.78
CA HIS A 145 -1.80 -9.96 26.93
C HIS A 145 -2.32 -10.85 28.05
N GLU A 146 -2.93 -10.24 29.06
CA GLU A 146 -3.56 -10.95 30.20
C GLU A 146 -2.64 -11.99 30.89
N GLY A 147 -1.33 -11.71 30.97
CA GLY A 147 -0.34 -12.60 31.57
C GLY A 147 0.01 -13.84 30.73
N GLY A 148 -0.45 -13.91 29.48
CA GLY A 148 -0.12 -14.96 28.53
C GLY A 148 1.33 -14.91 28.03
N ALA A 149 1.68 -15.88 27.18
CA ALA A 149 2.99 -15.89 26.53
C ALA A 149 3.15 -14.67 25.58
N PRO A 150 4.35 -14.08 25.47
CA PRO A 150 4.60 -12.95 24.58
C PRO A 150 4.24 -13.28 23.12
N CYS A 151 3.58 -12.35 22.44
CA CYS A 151 3.21 -12.47 21.04
C CYS A 151 3.41 -11.16 20.27
N ASN A 152 3.32 -11.22 18.94
CA ASN A 152 3.31 -10.02 18.11
C ASN A 152 1.88 -9.69 17.69
N TYR A 153 1.54 -8.40 17.70
CA TYR A 153 0.23 -7.92 17.31
C TYR A 153 0.35 -6.75 16.34
N ILE A 154 -0.52 -6.68 15.34
CA ILE A 154 -0.59 -5.57 14.41
C ILE A 154 -1.94 -4.87 14.56
N CYS A 155 -1.90 -3.57 14.85
CA CYS A 155 -3.06 -2.70 14.84
C CYS A 155 -3.08 -1.81 13.59
N GLY A 156 -4.28 -1.40 13.16
CA GLY A 156 -4.43 -0.60 11.95
C GLY A 156 -3.98 -1.31 10.67
N SER A 157 -4.03 -2.65 10.58
CA SER A 157 -3.57 -3.39 9.40
C SER A 157 -4.24 -2.96 8.09
N LYS A 158 -5.46 -2.43 8.18
CA LYS A 158 -6.19 -1.77 7.09
C LYS A 158 -6.43 -0.31 7.47
N GLY A 159 -5.71 0.62 6.83
CA GLY A 159 -5.87 2.06 7.00
C GLY A 159 -4.95 2.72 8.04
N GLY A 160 -4.11 1.95 8.73
CA GLY A 160 -3.13 2.44 9.68
C GLY A 160 -3.69 2.89 11.03
N VAL A 161 -2.80 3.44 11.85
CA VAL A 161 -3.14 4.06 13.14
C VAL A 161 -2.92 5.56 13.08
N THR A 162 -3.68 6.32 13.86
CA THR A 162 -3.42 7.73 14.16
C THR A 162 -3.08 7.86 15.63
N PHE A 163 -2.28 8.85 16.02
CA PHE A 163 -1.89 9.05 17.43
C PHE A 163 -2.04 10.51 17.86
N ASN A 164 -2.27 10.72 19.15
CA ASN A 164 -2.21 12.04 19.80
C ASN A 164 -1.48 11.91 21.13
N ILE A 165 -0.56 12.82 21.44
CA ILE A 165 0.05 12.93 22.78
C ILE A 165 -0.95 13.65 23.69
N LEU A 166 -1.14 13.15 24.91
CA LEU A 166 -2.09 13.67 25.91
C LEU A 166 -1.41 14.55 26.96
#